data_AF-A0A0T6B4Z9-F1
#
_entry.id   AF-A0A0T6B4Z9-F1
#
_cell.length_a   1.000
_cell.length_b   1.000
_cell.length_c   1.000
_cell.angle_alpha   90.00
_cell.angle_beta   90.00
_cell.angle_gamma   90.00
#
_symmetry.space_group_name_H-M   'P 1'
#
loop_
_entity.id
_entity.type
_entity.pdbx_description
1 polymer ?
#
loop_
_entity_poly.entity_id
_entity_poly.type
_entity_poly.pdbx_seq_one_letter_code
_entity_poly.pdbx_strand_id
1 'polypeptide(L)'
;MCNTSIKMFGPLTFQENLLENEGADVETPCLLCDDKFNLNLCFTIFLKHCFEVHNLVIEDVQHIENLHQYIVYWKEKFKRTPIEAIIPSIKIDSGDDKYYFISPLIKEDEELRHRLKLDVTLKRQEFERTDENYEKICLFCRSQLKGNL
;
A
#
# COMPACT_ATOMS: atom_id res chain seq x y z
N MET A 1 30.12 -19.87 16.17
CA MET A 1 31.10 -19.51 15.13
C MET A 1 30.36 -18.70 14.09
N CYS A 2 30.60 -17.39 14.06
CA CYS A 2 29.96 -16.47 13.12
C CYS A 2 30.53 -16.67 11.72
N ASN A 3 29.68 -16.95 10.75
CA ASN A 3 30.03 -16.92 9.34
C ASN A 3 29.60 -15.56 8.78
N THR A 4 30.55 -14.67 8.62
CA THR A 4 30.35 -13.34 8.04
C THR A 4 30.32 -13.48 6.52
N SER A 5 29.13 -13.48 5.93
CA SER A 5 28.97 -13.41 4.47
C SER A 5 29.22 -11.98 4.00
N ILE A 6 30.31 -11.80 3.25
CA ILE A 6 30.70 -10.54 2.61
C ILE A 6 29.68 -10.24 1.51
N LYS A 7 28.82 -9.23 1.70
CA LYS A 7 27.96 -8.69 0.62
C LYS A 7 28.86 -8.00 -0.41
N MET A 8 29.05 -8.63 -1.57
CA MET A 8 29.66 -8.00 -2.74
C MET A 8 28.69 -6.98 -3.34
N PHE A 9 29.20 -5.77 -3.60
CA PHE A 9 28.50 -4.72 -4.35
C PHE A 9 28.62 -5.03 -5.85
N GLY A 10 27.53 -5.54 -6.45
CA GLY A 10 27.36 -5.61 -7.90
C GLY A 10 27.11 -4.23 -8.54
N PRO A 11 27.13 -4.11 -9.87
CA PRO A 11 27.02 -2.82 -10.55
C PRO A 11 25.66 -2.17 -10.27
N LEU A 12 25.67 -1.00 -9.62
CA LEU A 12 24.55 -0.08 -9.40
C LEU A 12 23.18 -0.74 -9.22
N THR A 13 23.10 -1.77 -8.38
CA THR A 13 21.82 -2.13 -7.79
C THR A 13 21.61 -1.08 -6.70
N PHE A 14 20.66 -0.16 -6.92
CA PHE A 14 20.00 0.45 -5.79
C PHE A 14 19.65 -0.71 -4.87
N GLN A 15 20.10 -0.68 -3.62
CA GLN A 15 19.41 -1.47 -2.63
C GLN A 15 17.99 -0.92 -2.71
N GLU A 16 17.12 -1.64 -3.42
CA GLU A 16 15.76 -1.77 -2.98
C GLU A 16 15.94 -2.17 -1.52
N ASN A 17 15.98 -1.16 -0.64
CA ASN A 17 15.26 -1.29 0.59
C ASN A 17 13.88 -1.70 0.09
N LEU A 18 13.71 -3.03 -0.06
CA LEU A 18 12.49 -3.74 0.24
C LEU A 18 11.93 -2.88 1.33
N LEU A 19 10.89 -2.13 0.99
CA LEU A 19 10.19 -1.31 1.93
C LEU A 19 10.02 -2.27 3.10
N GLU A 20 10.83 -2.09 4.14
CA GLU A 20 10.47 -2.58 5.45
C GLU A 20 9.21 -1.78 5.61
N ASN A 21 8.11 -2.46 5.30
CA ASN A 21 6.81 -1.98 5.57
C ASN A 21 6.84 -1.92 7.09
N GLU A 22 7.36 -0.83 7.63
CA GLU A 22 7.15 -0.42 9.00
C GLU A 22 5.65 -0.10 9.20
N GLY A 23 4.78 -0.50 8.27
CA GLY A 23 3.52 -1.13 8.62
C GLY A 23 3.79 -2.34 9.52
N ALA A 24 3.93 -2.07 10.81
CA ALA A 24 3.65 -2.98 11.89
C ALA A 24 2.43 -3.86 11.56
N ASP A 25 2.31 -5.00 12.22
CA ASP A 25 1.24 -6.00 12.12
C ASP A 25 -0.16 -5.40 12.39
N VAL A 26 -0.61 -4.48 11.52
CA VAL A 26 -1.76 -3.62 11.72
C VAL A 26 -2.95 -4.31 11.05
N GLU A 27 -3.85 -4.75 11.91
CA GLU A 27 -5.15 -5.23 11.47
C GLU A 27 -5.94 -4.11 10.80
N THR A 28 -6.36 -4.35 9.57
CA THR A 28 -7.20 -3.45 8.79
C THR A 28 -8.62 -4.00 8.73
N PRO A 29 -9.65 -3.21 9.08
CA PRO A 29 -11.03 -3.68 8.96
C PRO A 29 -11.48 -3.78 7.51
N CYS A 30 -12.48 -4.62 7.22
CA CYS A 30 -13.16 -4.61 5.93
C CYS A 30 -13.88 -3.27 5.69
N LEU A 31 -14.00 -2.92 4.40
CA LEU A 31 -14.68 -1.74 3.87
C LEU A 31 -16.17 -1.69 4.25
N LEU A 32 -16.81 -2.86 4.39
CA LEU A 32 -18.27 -2.98 4.48
C LEU A 32 -18.76 -3.79 5.70
N CYS A 33 -17.87 -4.45 6.43
CA CYS A 33 -18.19 -5.18 7.66
C CYS A 33 -17.09 -5.04 8.72
N ASP A 34 -17.23 -5.74 9.84
CA ASP A 34 -16.32 -5.63 11.00
C ASP A 34 -15.18 -6.65 11.02
N ASP A 35 -15.11 -7.54 10.02
CA ASP A 35 -13.99 -8.46 9.86
C ASP A 35 -12.69 -7.68 9.70
N LYS A 36 -11.59 -8.23 10.22
CA LYS A 36 -10.26 -7.61 10.20
C LYS A 36 -9.24 -8.53 9.57
N PHE A 37 -8.30 -7.91 8.86
CA PHE A 37 -7.29 -8.61 8.10
C PHE A 37 -5.93 -7.95 8.30
N ASN A 38 -4.93 -8.78 8.54
CA ASN A 38 -3.55 -8.36 8.36
C ASN A 38 -3.24 -8.34 6.86
N LEU A 39 -3.13 -7.16 6.27
CA LEU A 39 -2.97 -7.04 4.81
C LEU A 39 -1.61 -7.54 4.31
N ASN A 40 -0.59 -7.60 5.17
CA ASN A 40 0.73 -8.12 4.80
C ASN A 40 0.73 -9.65 4.72
N LEU A 41 -0.02 -10.32 5.60
CA LEU A 41 -0.05 -11.79 5.70
C LEU A 41 -1.22 -12.42 4.94
N CYS A 42 -2.36 -11.73 4.89
CA CYS A 42 -3.64 -12.27 4.44
C CYS A 42 -4.25 -11.48 3.28
N PHE A 43 -3.42 -10.85 2.44
CA PHE A 43 -3.87 -10.03 1.31
C PHE A 43 -4.89 -10.73 0.40
N THR A 44 -4.58 -11.95 -0.03
CA THR A 44 -5.47 -12.72 -0.93
C THR A 44 -6.77 -13.13 -0.25
N ILE A 45 -6.73 -13.42 1.06
CA ILE A 45 -7.91 -13.74 1.87
C ILE A 45 -8.82 -12.51 1.98
N PHE A 46 -8.24 -11.33 2.20
CA PHE A 46 -8.98 -10.06 2.20
C PHE A 46 -9.68 -9.81 0.85
N LEU A 47 -8.98 -9.97 -0.28
CA LEU A 47 -9.60 -9.79 -1.60
C LEU A 47 -10.72 -10.79 -1.86
N LYS A 48 -10.50 -12.05 -1.46
CA LYS A 48 -11.52 -13.10 -1.55
C LYS A 48 -12.75 -12.75 -0.70
N HIS A 49 -12.55 -12.23 0.50
CA HIS A 49 -13.65 -11.78 1.37
C HIS A 49 -14.44 -10.64 0.71
N CYS A 50 -13.78 -9.62 0.16
CA CYS A 50 -14.44 -8.54 -0.57
C CYS A 50 -15.28 -9.08 -1.72
N PHE A 51 -14.74 -10.02 -2.49
CA PHE A 51 -15.43 -10.60 -3.64
C PHE A 51 -16.61 -11.49 -3.24
N GLU A 52 -16.41 -12.46 -2.33
CA GLU A 52 -17.42 -13.48 -2.02
C GLU A 52 -18.49 -13.01 -1.02
N VAL A 53 -18.14 -12.15 -0.07
CA VAL A 53 -19.06 -11.70 1.00
C VAL A 53 -19.78 -10.41 0.59
N HIS A 54 -19.12 -9.56 -0.20
CA HIS A 54 -19.62 -8.23 -0.51
C HIS A 54 -19.81 -7.95 -2.00
N ASN A 55 -19.53 -8.93 -2.89
CA ASN A 55 -19.54 -8.74 -4.34
C ASN A 55 -18.74 -7.50 -4.77
N LEU A 56 -17.66 -7.20 -4.07
CA LEU A 56 -16.86 -5.99 -4.24
C LEU A 56 -15.50 -6.32 -4.86
N VAL A 57 -15.17 -5.61 -5.94
CA VAL A 57 -13.87 -5.67 -6.61
C VAL A 57 -13.17 -4.33 -6.48
N ILE A 58 -11.90 -4.36 -6.09
CA ILE A 58 -11.00 -3.21 -6.09
C ILE A 58 -10.00 -3.42 -7.22
N GLU A 59 -10.09 -2.60 -8.27
CA GLU A 59 -9.21 -2.73 -9.43
C GLU A 59 -7.78 -2.33 -9.09
N ASP A 60 -6.81 -3.05 -9.66
CA ASP A 60 -5.37 -2.76 -9.52
C ASP A 60 -4.92 -2.53 -8.08
N VAL A 61 -5.49 -3.29 -7.14
CA VAL A 61 -5.26 -3.14 -5.71
C VAL A 61 -3.78 -3.26 -5.32
N GLN A 62 -2.98 -4.03 -6.08
CA GLN A 62 -1.53 -4.15 -5.87
C GLN A 62 -0.77 -2.83 -6.09
N HIS A 63 -1.36 -1.84 -6.76
CA HIS A 63 -0.73 -0.54 -7.03
C HIS A 63 -1.11 0.54 -6.01
N ILE A 64 -1.76 0.17 -4.92
CA ILE A 64 -2.15 1.10 -3.85
C ILE A 64 -1.04 1.14 -2.79
N GLU A 65 -0.29 2.24 -2.75
CA GLU A 65 0.90 2.42 -1.87
C GLU A 65 0.60 2.27 -0.38
N ASN A 66 -0.58 2.70 0.09
CA ASN A 66 -1.01 2.53 1.49
C ASN A 66 -2.42 1.95 1.54
N LEU A 67 -2.51 0.63 1.39
CA LEU A 67 -3.78 -0.07 1.34
C LEU A 67 -4.59 0.04 2.65
N HIS A 68 -3.92 0.10 3.80
CA HIS A 68 -4.61 0.30 5.08
C HIS A 68 -5.40 1.61 5.11
N GLN A 69 -4.74 2.73 4.80
CA GLN A 69 -5.40 4.04 4.79
C GLN A 69 -6.47 4.14 3.70
N TYR A 70 -6.23 3.52 2.55
CA TYR A 70 -7.21 3.42 1.47
C TYR A 70 -8.50 2.74 1.95
N ILE A 71 -8.39 1.60 2.62
CA ILE A 71 -9.55 0.86 3.13
C ILE A 71 -10.28 1.63 4.22
N VAL A 72 -9.55 2.22 5.17
CA VAL A 72 -10.15 3.03 6.24
C VAL A 72 -10.93 4.21 5.67
N TYR A 73 -10.40 4.89 4.66
CA TYR A 73 -11.09 5.99 4.00
C TYR A 73 -12.44 5.55 3.40
N TRP A 74 -12.42 4.48 2.61
CA TRP A 74 -13.65 3.96 1.98
C TRP A 74 -14.64 3.42 3.01
N LYS A 75 -14.18 2.77 4.09
CA LYS A 75 -15.05 2.35 5.20
C LYS A 75 -15.79 3.54 5.81
N GLU A 76 -15.08 4.64 6.10
CA GLU A 76 -15.69 5.86 6.65
C GLU A 76 -16.64 6.54 5.65
N LYS A 77 -16.35 6.45 4.34
CA LYS A 77 -17.24 6.92 3.29
C LYS A 77 -18.54 6.10 3.24
N PHE A 78 -18.45 4.77 3.25
CA PHE A 78 -19.61 3.87 3.17
C PHE A 78 -20.50 3.91 4.41
N LYS A 79 -19.95 4.28 5.57
CA LYS A 79 -20.77 4.59 6.76
C LYS A 79 -21.71 5.78 6.57
N ARG A 80 -21.31 6.75 5.73
CA ARG A 80 -22.06 8.01 5.52
C ARG A 80 -22.99 7.92 4.33
N THR A 81 -22.63 7.14 3.33
CA THR A 81 -23.35 7.07 2.07
C THR A 81 -23.33 5.63 1.57
N PRO A 82 -24.48 5.05 1.21
CA PRO A 82 -24.54 3.67 0.75
C PRO A 82 -23.68 3.47 -0.50
N ILE A 83 -23.07 2.28 -0.61
CA ILE A 83 -22.14 1.95 -1.69
C ILE A 83 -22.77 2.12 -3.08
N GLU A 84 -24.07 1.80 -3.21
CA GLU A 84 -24.86 1.91 -4.44
C GLU A 84 -24.93 3.33 -5.01
N ALA A 85 -24.77 4.34 -4.16
CA ALA A 85 -24.84 5.75 -4.57
C ALA A 85 -23.49 6.29 -5.05
N ILE A 86 -22.40 5.58 -4.78
CA ILE A 86 -21.03 6.06 -5.03
C ILE A 86 -20.31 5.18 -6.05
N ILE A 87 -20.47 3.87 -5.93
CA ILE A 87 -19.71 2.87 -6.69
C ILE A 87 -20.58 2.31 -7.81
N PRO A 88 -20.10 2.29 -9.06
CA PRO A 88 -20.81 1.67 -10.17
C PRO A 88 -20.99 0.18 -9.90
N SER A 89 -22.13 -0.36 -10.30
CA SER A 89 -22.42 -1.79 -10.22
C SER A 89 -22.74 -2.39 -11.58
N ILE A 90 -22.34 -3.64 -11.76
CA ILE A 90 -22.65 -4.46 -12.92
C ILE A 90 -23.54 -5.61 -12.46
N LYS A 91 -24.62 -5.85 -13.19
CA LYS A 91 -25.43 -7.07 -13.04
C LYS A 91 -24.89 -8.12 -13.99
N ILE A 92 -24.76 -9.35 -13.50
CA ILE A 92 -24.37 -10.49 -14.32
C ILE A 92 -25.65 -11.17 -14.80
N ASP A 93 -25.85 -11.28 -16.12
CA ASP A 93 -27.09 -11.77 -16.75
C ASP A 93 -27.54 -13.18 -16.30
N SER A 94 -26.66 -13.93 -15.64
CA SER A 94 -26.92 -15.29 -15.16
C SER A 94 -27.42 -15.37 -13.70
N GLY A 95 -27.51 -14.24 -12.99
CA GLY A 95 -28.00 -14.19 -11.59
C GLY A 95 -28.59 -12.83 -11.21
N ASP A 96 -29.16 -12.75 -10.00
CA ASP A 96 -29.67 -11.49 -9.44
C ASP A 96 -28.59 -10.66 -8.71
N ASP A 97 -27.37 -11.19 -8.63
CA ASP A 97 -26.26 -10.59 -7.90
C ASP A 97 -25.68 -9.37 -8.65
N LYS A 98 -25.48 -8.29 -7.89
CA LYS A 98 -24.80 -7.07 -8.32
C LYS A 98 -23.36 -7.07 -7.81
N TYR A 99 -22.42 -6.75 -8.68
CA TYR A 99 -21.02 -6.56 -8.32
C TYR A 99 -20.65 -5.08 -8.37
N TYR A 100 -19.95 -4.61 -7.35
CA TYR A 100 -19.48 -3.23 -7.22
C TYR A 100 -17.99 -3.15 -7.56
N PHE A 101 -17.60 -2.11 -8.30
CA PHE A 101 -16.22 -1.93 -8.79
C PHE A 101 -15.65 -0.60 -8.33
N ILE A 102 -14.69 -0.64 -7.41
CA ILE A 102 -13.88 0.54 -7.08
C ILE A 102 -12.71 0.59 -8.06
N SER A 103 -12.71 1.63 -8.90
CA SER A 103 -11.82 1.77 -10.05
C SER A 103 -11.22 3.17 -10.10
N PRO A 104 -9.98 3.34 -10.61
CA PRO A 104 -9.43 4.66 -10.93
C PRO A 104 -10.27 5.48 -11.92
N LEU A 105 -11.25 4.87 -12.61
CA LEU A 105 -12.23 5.62 -13.42
C LEU A 105 -13.17 6.48 -12.55
N ILE A 106 -13.28 6.18 -11.26
CA ILE A 106 -13.98 7.01 -10.28
C ILE A 106 -13.01 8.10 -9.82
N LYS A 107 -13.36 9.36 -10.09
CA LYS A 107 -12.52 10.52 -9.75
C LYS A 107 -12.06 10.52 -8.28
N GLU A 108 -12.94 10.18 -7.35
CA GLU A 108 -12.60 10.13 -5.91
C GLU A 108 -11.60 9.01 -5.59
N ASP A 109 -11.66 7.87 -6.29
CA ASP A 109 -10.70 6.77 -6.13
C ASP A 109 -9.32 7.16 -6.67
N GLU A 110 -9.28 7.76 -7.87
CA GLU A 110 -8.04 8.25 -8.49
C GLU A 110 -7.33 9.27 -7.60
N GLU A 111 -8.08 10.28 -7.11
CA GLU A 111 -7.56 11.32 -6.22
C GLU A 111 -7.05 10.74 -4.90
N LEU A 112 -7.75 9.75 -4.33
CA LEU A 112 -7.32 9.05 -3.12
C LEU A 112 -6.01 8.30 -3.34
N ARG A 113 -5.91 7.47 -4.39
CA ARG A 113 -4.68 6.72 -4.70
C ARG A 113 -3.51 7.66 -4.93
N HIS A 114 -3.72 8.75 -5.66
CA HIS A 114 -2.68 9.73 -5.91
C HIS A 114 -2.21 10.39 -4.61
N ARG A 115 -3.14 10.82 -3.74
CA ARG A 115 -2.80 11.43 -2.45
C ARG A 115 -1.97 10.48 -1.59
N LEU A 116 -2.38 9.23 -1.44
CA LEU A 116 -1.65 8.23 -0.65
C LEU A 116 -0.22 8.01 -1.16
N LYS A 117 -0.04 8.01 -2.49
CA LYS A 117 1.28 7.93 -3.11
C LYS A 117 2.17 9.13 -2.79
N LEU A 118 1.60 10.35 -2.83
CA LEU A 118 2.32 11.56 -2.44
C LEU A 118 2.72 11.51 -0.96
N ASP A 119 1.83 11.07 -0.08
CA ASP A 119 2.11 10.97 1.36
C ASP A 119 3.29 10.04 1.66
N VAL A 120 3.35 8.88 1.00
CA VAL A 120 4.50 7.95 1.13
C VAL A 120 5.79 8.58 0.60
N THR A 121 5.71 9.26 -0.55
CA THR A 121 6.87 9.93 -1.17
C THR A 121 7.41 11.04 -0.27
N LEU A 122 6.54 11.87 0.29
CA LEU A 122 6.93 12.97 1.18
C LEU A 122 7.58 12.46 2.46
N LYS A 123 6.98 11.45 3.10
CA LYS A 123 7.57 10.80 4.28
C LYS A 123 8.96 10.26 4.00
N ARG A 124 9.16 9.64 2.83
CA ARG A 124 10.48 9.14 2.44
C ARG A 124 11.49 10.27 2.28
N GLN A 125 11.12 11.35 1.61
CA GLN A 125 12.01 12.51 1.44
C GLN A 125 12.33 13.21 2.77
N GLU A 126 11.36 13.31 3.67
CA GLU A 126 11.57 13.87 5.01
C GLU A 126 12.54 13.01 5.82
N PHE A 127 12.36 11.69 5.80
CA PHE A 127 13.28 10.74 6.41
C PHE A 127 14.70 10.94 5.86
N GLU A 128 14.88 10.94 4.54
CA GLU A 128 16.20 11.12 3.90
C GLU A 128 16.85 12.48 4.21
N ARG A 129 16.06 13.54 4.42
CA ARG A 129 16.57 14.88 4.81
C ARG A 129 16.97 14.95 6.28
N THR A 130 16.32 14.17 7.13
CA THR A 130 16.49 14.21 8.59
C THR A 130 17.37 13.08 9.12
N ASP A 131 17.74 12.12 8.27
CA ASP A 131 18.64 11.04 8.64
C ASP A 131 20.05 11.57 8.89
N GLU A 132 20.43 11.64 10.16
CA GLU A 132 21.78 12.01 10.61
C GLU A 132 22.75 10.83 10.58
N ASN A 133 22.25 9.59 10.45
CA ASN A 133 23.04 8.37 10.43
C ASN A 133 23.44 7.96 9.02
N TYR A 134 23.28 8.85 8.04
CA TYR A 134 23.68 8.58 6.67
C TYR A 134 25.18 8.32 6.57
N GLU A 135 25.54 7.10 6.16
CA GLU A 135 26.91 6.71 5.87
C GLU A 135 27.04 6.31 4.40
N LYS A 136 27.94 6.96 3.65
CA LYS A 136 28.25 6.57 2.27
C LYS A 136 29.74 6.36 2.06
N ILE A 137 30.08 5.39 1.23
CA ILE A 137 31.46 5.21 0.76
C ILE A 137 31.65 6.04 -0.51
N CYS A 138 32.66 6.90 -0.54
CA CYS A 138 33.05 7.61 -1.74
C CYS A 138 33.48 6.61 -2.82
N LEU A 139 32.81 6.64 -3.97
CA LEU A 139 33.09 5.72 -5.08
C LEU A 139 34.51 5.88 -5.67
N PHE A 140 35.15 7.04 -5.46
CA PHE A 140 36.48 7.34 -6.00
C PHE A 140 37.61 6.99 -5.03
N CYS A 141 37.51 7.41 -3.78
CA CYS A 141 38.60 7.25 -2.80
C CYS A 141 38.29 6.24 -1.68
N ARG A 142 37.12 5.60 -1.71
CA ARG A 142 36.65 4.62 -0.73
C ARG A 142 36.60 5.13 0.72
N SER A 143 36.69 6.44 0.92
CA SER A 143 36.52 7.06 2.24
C SER A 143 35.07 6.98 2.68
N GLN A 144 34.83 6.77 3.97
CA GLN A 144 33.52 6.77 4.56
C GLN A 144 33.13 8.20 4.95
N LEU A 145 32.05 8.69 4.36
CA LEU A 145 31.42 9.95 4.72
C LEU A 145 30.30 9.63 5.71
N LYS A 146 30.25 10.34 6.84
CA LYS A 146 29.21 10.20 7.86
C LYS A 146 28.51 11.54 8.05
N GLY A 147 27.18 11.51 8.13
CA GLY A 147 26.33 12.67 8.40
C GLY A 147 25.93 13.49 7.16
N ASN A 148 25.14 14.53 7.42
CA ASN A 148 24.72 15.52 6.43
C ASN A 148 25.82 16.58 6.26
N LEU A 149 26.31 16.76 5.03
CA LEU A 149 27.29 17.80 4.65
C LEU A 149 26.63 19.17 4.57
#